data_AF-A0A419XBJ8-F1
#
_entry.id   AF-A0A419XBJ8-F1
#
_cell.length_a   1.000
_cell.length_b   1.000
_cell.length_c   1.000
_cell.angle_alpha   90.00
_cell.angle_beta   90.00
_cell.angle_gamma   90.00
#
_symmetry.space_group_name_H-M   'P 1'
#
loop_
_entity.id
_entity.type
_entity.pdbx_description
1 polymer ?
#
loop_
_entity_poly.entity_id
_entity_poly.type
_entity_poly.pdbx_seq_one_letter_code
_entity_poly.pdbx_strand_id
1 'polypeptide(L)'
;MPRRTRLRKVVEPPRFKGYRPYGVNSKRRESIELLYEEYEAIKLADYDLMNHKEAAEIMGISRPTFARIYEAARRKIAQALVEAKNIKTVYGNAIMDKDWFVCNKCHARFNIPKTMTSDKCPACNSNDIESLNK
;
A
#
# COMPACT_ATOMS: atom_id res chain seq x y z
N MET A 1 16.65 5.23 23.91
CA MET A 1 17.18 5.31 22.53
C MET A 1 16.04 5.08 21.55
N PRO A 2 15.82 5.94 20.53
CA PRO A 2 14.82 5.66 19.51
C PRO A 2 15.28 4.43 18.72
N ARG A 3 14.51 3.33 18.82
CA ARG A 3 14.80 2.08 18.14
C ARG A 3 14.82 2.36 16.63
N ARG A 4 15.95 2.09 15.97
CA ARG A 4 16.12 2.24 14.51
C ARG A 4 14.92 1.59 13.82
N THR A 5 14.12 2.39 13.13
CA THR A 5 12.95 1.92 12.38
C THR A 5 13.45 1.00 11.29
N ARG A 6 13.27 -0.31 11.47
CA ARG A 6 13.46 -1.27 10.39
C ARG A 6 12.48 -0.89 9.28
N LEU A 7 13.00 -0.88 8.06
CA LEU A 7 12.22 -0.66 6.85
C LEU A 7 11.24 -1.82 6.71
N ARG A 8 9.99 -1.50 6.37
CA ARG A 8 8.86 -2.44 6.45
C ARG A 8 8.52 -2.92 5.05
N LYS A 9 8.31 -4.22 4.90
CA LYS A 9 8.07 -4.82 3.59
C LYS A 9 6.62 -4.62 3.17
N VAL A 10 6.41 -4.06 1.98
CA VAL A 10 5.12 -4.05 1.29
C VAL A 10 5.23 -4.98 0.09
N VAL A 11 4.35 -5.98 0.03
CA VAL A 11 4.41 -7.02 -1.01
C VAL A 11 3.93 -6.48 -2.35
N GLU A 12 2.83 -5.71 -2.35
CA GLU A 12 2.25 -5.11 -3.55
C GLU A 12 1.71 -3.69 -3.22
N PRO A 13 1.99 -2.68 -4.05
CA PRO A 13 1.42 -1.34 -3.85
C PRO A 13 -0.12 -1.35 -3.98
N PRO A 14 -0.85 -0.51 -3.23
CA PRO A 14 -2.31 -0.45 -3.28
C PRO A 14 -2.87 -0.23 -4.69
N ARG A 15 -3.93 -0.96 -5.08
CA ARG A 15 -4.57 -0.89 -6.42
C ARG A 15 -5.19 0.45 -6.80
N PHE A 16 -5.31 1.34 -5.83
CA PHE A 16 -5.97 2.63 -5.94
C PHE A 16 -5.02 3.72 -5.43
N LYS A 17 -5.23 4.96 -5.90
CA LYS A 17 -4.53 6.15 -5.37
C LYS A 17 -5.25 6.77 -4.17
N GLY A 18 -6.52 6.43 -3.99
CA GLY A 18 -7.35 6.90 -2.89
C GLY A 18 -8.81 6.45 -3.01
N TYR A 19 -9.59 6.71 -1.97
CA TYR A 19 -11.05 6.54 -1.94
C TYR A 19 -11.72 7.89 -1.63
N ARG A 20 -12.90 8.12 -2.20
CA ARG A 20 -13.72 9.31 -1.93
C ARG A 20 -15.12 8.89 -1.50
N PRO A 21 -15.65 9.42 -0.38
CA PRO A 21 -17.05 9.24 -0.01
C PRO A 21 -17.99 9.88 -1.04
N TYR A 22 -19.06 9.18 -1.37
CA TYR A 22 -20.11 9.66 -2.27
C TYR A 22 -21.09 10.58 -1.53
N GLY A 23 -21.72 11.52 -2.24
CA GLY A 23 -22.76 12.40 -1.68
C GLY A 23 -22.26 13.54 -0.77
N VAL A 24 -20.95 13.72 -0.62
CA VAL A 24 -20.37 14.79 0.22
C VAL A 24 -19.48 15.73 -0.59
N ASN A 25 -19.49 17.02 -0.22
CA ASN A 25 -18.66 18.04 -0.85
C ASN A 25 -17.23 17.99 -0.27
N SER A 26 -16.43 17.05 -0.78
CA SER A 26 -15.06 16.79 -0.29
C SER A 26 -14.07 17.91 -0.56
N LYS A 27 -14.41 18.95 -1.36
CA LYS A 27 -13.46 20.01 -1.75
C LYS A 27 -12.91 20.82 -0.57
N ARG A 28 -13.57 20.80 0.59
CA ARG A 28 -13.16 21.55 1.80
C ARG A 28 -12.59 20.68 2.91
N ARG A 29 -12.52 19.36 2.74
CA ARG A 29 -12.08 18.44 3.80
C ARG A 29 -10.69 17.90 3.48
N GLU A 30 -9.78 18.01 4.45
CA GLU A 30 -8.46 17.40 4.36
C GLU A 30 -8.58 15.89 4.15
N SER A 31 -7.73 15.36 3.29
CA SER A 31 -7.69 13.93 3.02
C SER A 31 -6.88 13.22 4.10
N ILE A 32 -7.31 12.03 4.50
CA ILE A 32 -6.56 11.17 5.40
C ILE A 32 -5.54 10.38 4.59
N GLU A 33 -4.29 10.47 5.01
CA GLU A 33 -3.19 9.74 4.40
C GLU A 33 -3.07 8.34 5.00
N LEU A 34 -3.33 7.33 4.18
CA LEU A 34 -3.13 5.92 4.51
C LEU A 34 -1.78 5.47 3.93
N LEU A 35 -0.86 5.07 4.80
CA LEU A 35 0.46 4.62 4.38
C LEU A 35 0.35 3.25 3.68
N TYR A 36 1.28 2.95 2.77
CA TYR A 36 1.27 1.64 2.08
C TYR A 36 1.38 0.46 3.04
N GLU A 37 2.18 0.61 4.10
CA GLU A 37 2.29 -0.36 5.20
C GLU A 37 1.00 -0.52 6.02
N GLU A 38 0.23 0.56 6.15
CA GLU A 38 -1.05 0.55 6.85
C GLU A 38 -2.10 -0.16 6.01
N TYR A 39 -2.10 0.09 4.69
CA TYR A 39 -2.91 -0.68 3.74
C TYR A 39 -2.55 -2.17 3.76
N GLU A 40 -1.26 -2.50 3.68
CA GLU A 40 -0.79 -3.89 3.68
C GLU A 40 -1.20 -4.62 4.97
N ALA A 41 -1.11 -3.95 6.12
CA ALA A 41 -1.55 -4.52 7.39
C ALA A 41 -3.06 -4.83 7.41
N ILE A 42 -3.90 -3.94 6.87
CA ILE A 42 -5.35 -4.17 6.73
C ILE A 42 -5.62 -5.31 5.76
N LYS A 43 -4.93 -5.33 4.61
CA LYS A 43 -5.07 -6.40 3.62
C LYS A 43 -4.76 -7.76 4.24
N LEU A 44 -3.60 -7.92 4.86
CA LEU A 44 -3.17 -9.21 5.43
C LEU A 44 -4.10 -9.66 6.57
N ALA A 45 -4.46 -8.76 7.48
CA ALA A 45 -5.26 -9.12 8.66
C ALA A 45 -6.76 -9.26 8.36
N ASP A 46 -7.36 -8.30 7.66
CA ASP A 46 -8.83 -8.22 7.52
C ASP A 46 -9.34 -8.78 6.19
N TYR A 47 -8.52 -8.77 5.12
CA TYR A 47 -8.93 -9.29 3.80
C TYR A 47 -8.42 -10.72 3.55
N ASP A 48 -7.13 -10.97 3.80
CA ASP A 48 -6.52 -12.31 3.68
C ASP A 48 -6.74 -13.17 4.95
N LEU A 49 -7.38 -12.59 5.99
CA LEU A 49 -7.76 -13.25 7.25
C LEU A 49 -6.59 -13.90 8.02
N MET A 50 -5.38 -13.37 7.86
CA MET A 50 -4.19 -13.87 8.56
C MET A 50 -4.16 -13.39 10.00
N ASN A 51 -3.56 -14.18 10.88
CA ASN A 51 -3.32 -13.71 12.24
C ASN A 51 -2.15 -12.69 12.27
N HIS A 52 -2.10 -11.87 13.33
CA HIS A 52 -1.08 -10.83 13.45
C HIS A 52 0.37 -11.35 13.49
N LYS A 53 0.58 -12.64 13.78
CA LYS A 53 1.92 -13.23 13.78
C LYS A 53 2.36 -13.51 12.34
N GLU A 54 1.52 -14.20 11.56
CA GLU A 54 1.76 -14.49 10.14
C GLU A 54 1.93 -13.21 9.32
N ALA A 55 1.03 -12.25 9.50
CA ALA A 55 1.11 -10.98 8.77
C ALA A 55 2.37 -10.17 9.13
N ALA A 56 2.82 -10.24 10.39
CA ALA A 56 4.07 -9.62 10.81
C ALA A 56 5.30 -10.28 10.19
N GLU A 57 5.29 -11.61 10.06
CA GLU A 57 6.35 -12.38 9.39
C GLU A 57 6.45 -11.99 7.90
N ILE A 58 5.32 -11.87 7.19
CA ILE A 58 5.28 -11.42 5.79
C ILE A 58 5.85 -10.01 5.63
N MET A 59 5.48 -9.09 6.54
CA MET A 59 5.98 -7.72 6.53
C MET A 59 7.42 -7.57 7.06
N GLY A 60 8.05 -8.65 7.53
CA GLY A 60 9.42 -8.65 8.05
C GLY A 60 9.60 -7.89 9.36
N ILE A 61 8.53 -7.78 10.17
CA ILE A 61 8.50 -6.97 11.39
C ILE A 61 8.05 -7.78 12.60
N SER A 62 8.30 -7.25 13.81
CA SER A 62 7.82 -7.88 15.04
C SER A 62 6.29 -7.79 15.16
N ARG A 63 5.62 -8.80 15.72
CA ARG A 63 4.18 -8.78 16.03
C ARG A 63 3.69 -7.50 16.73
N PRO A 64 4.37 -6.92 17.75
CA PRO A 64 3.93 -5.66 18.36
C PRO A 64 4.03 -4.45 17.43
N THR A 65 4.96 -4.46 16.48
CA THR A 65 5.07 -3.40 15.45
C THR A 65 3.94 -3.53 14.44
N PHE A 66 3.62 -4.75 14.00
CA PHE A 66 2.47 -5.01 13.14
C PHE A 66 1.18 -4.53 13.80
N ALA A 67 0.94 -4.90 15.07
CA ALA A 67 -0.25 -4.49 15.80
C ALA A 67 -0.42 -2.96 15.85
N ARG A 68 0.66 -2.20 16.07
CA ARG A 68 0.62 -0.73 16.07
C ARG A 68 0.28 -0.14 14.69
N ILE A 69 0.84 -0.72 13.61
CA ILE A 69 0.55 -0.28 12.23
C ILE A 69 -0.92 -0.56 11.90
N TYR A 70 -1.38 -1.78 12.18
CA TYR A 70 -2.75 -2.20 11.98
C TYR A 70 -3.75 -1.33 12.77
N GLU A 71 -3.45 -0.99 14.03
CA GLU A 71 -4.28 -0.09 14.83
C GLU A 71 -4.31 1.34 14.27
N ALA A 72 -3.16 1.87 13.83
CA ALA A 72 -3.11 3.18 13.16
C ALA A 72 -3.94 3.20 11.87
N ALA A 73 -3.83 2.14 11.06
CA ALA A 73 -4.61 1.98 9.84
C ALA A 73 -6.12 1.97 10.12
N ARG A 74 -6.59 1.15 11.08
CA ARG A 74 -8.00 1.09 11.45
C ARG A 74 -8.53 2.42 11.98
N ARG A 75 -7.76 3.15 12.80
CA ARG A 75 -8.14 4.49 13.27
C ARG A 75 -8.32 5.49 12.12
N LYS A 76 -7.39 5.50 11.17
CA LYS A 76 -7.47 6.36 9.99
C LYS A 76 -8.68 6.05 9.11
N ILE A 77 -8.96 4.76 8.87
CA ILE A 77 -10.14 4.33 8.13
C ILE A 77 -11.41 4.72 8.86
N ALA A 78 -11.49 4.47 10.18
CA ALA A 78 -12.64 4.87 10.99
C ALA A 78 -12.87 6.39 10.95
N GLN A 79 -11.81 7.18 11.09
CA GLN A 79 -11.88 8.64 10.99
C GLN A 79 -12.38 9.08 9.61
N ALA A 80 -11.91 8.45 8.53
CA ALA A 80 -12.35 8.77 7.17
C ALA A 80 -13.84 8.54 6.98
N LEU A 81 -14.36 7.43 7.52
CA LEU A 81 -15.77 7.08 7.45
C LEU A 81 -16.63 8.02 8.29
N VAL A 82 -16.26 8.29 9.54
CA VAL A 82 -17.02 9.15 10.46
C VAL A 82 -17.02 10.61 10.01
N GLU A 83 -15.86 11.13 9.60
CA GLU A 83 -15.72 12.53 9.17
C GLU A 83 -15.99 12.73 7.67
N ALA A 84 -16.42 11.67 6.96
CA ALA A 84 -16.63 11.68 5.50
C ALA A 84 -15.49 12.39 4.75
N LYS A 85 -14.25 11.97 5.06
CA LYS A 85 -13.00 12.45 4.44
C LYS A 85 -12.56 11.52 3.33
N ASN A 86 -11.85 12.07 2.35
CA ASN A 86 -11.18 11.25 1.34
C ASN A 86 -10.02 10.48 1.99
N ILE A 87 -9.74 9.28 1.52
CA ILE A 87 -8.51 8.55 1.83
C ILE A 87 -7.57 8.70 0.65
N LYS A 88 -6.31 9.04 0.89
CA LYS A 88 -5.24 9.00 -0.13
C LYS A 88 -4.18 8.02 0.32
N THR A 89 -3.74 7.15 -0.58
CA THR A 89 -2.62 6.24 -0.27
C THR A 89 -1.32 6.96 -0.52
N VAL A 90 -0.43 6.99 0.48
CA VAL A 90 0.87 7.64 0.38
C VAL A 90 1.99 6.69 0.77
N TYR A 91 3.19 6.96 0.25
CA TYR A 91 4.39 6.26 0.68
C TYR A 91 4.73 6.66 2.12
N GLY A 92 5.00 5.64 2.95
CA GLY A 92 5.47 5.81 4.32
C GLY A 92 6.93 5.35 4.46
N ASN A 93 7.26 4.76 5.61
CA ASN A 93 8.57 4.12 5.84
C ASN A 93 8.59 2.66 5.35
N ALA A 94 8.15 2.43 4.11
CA ALA A 94 8.06 1.10 3.50
C ALA A 94 9.15 0.92 2.44
N ILE A 95 9.76 -0.28 2.42
CA ILE A 95 10.51 -0.78 1.27
C ILE A 95 9.59 -1.72 0.51
N MET A 96 9.48 -1.52 -0.79
CA MET A 96 8.91 -2.52 -1.68
C MET A 96 10.00 -3.53 -2.03
N ASP A 97 9.66 -4.81 -1.90
CA ASP A 97 10.61 -5.93 -2.04
C ASP A 97 11.09 -6.13 -3.50
N LYS A 98 10.38 -5.53 -4.47
CA LYS A 98 10.60 -5.68 -5.91
C LYS A 98 10.34 -4.35 -6.63
N ASP A 99 10.97 -4.19 -7.79
CA ASP A 99 10.67 -3.11 -8.73
C ASP A 99 9.28 -3.35 -9.32
N TRP A 100 8.29 -2.67 -8.74
CA TRP A 100 6.91 -2.72 -9.22
C TRP A 100 6.72 -1.69 -10.33
N PHE A 101 6.07 -2.15 -11.38
CA PHE A 101 5.75 -1.38 -12.56
C PHE A 101 4.25 -1.41 -12.81
N VAL A 102 3.71 -0.32 -13.34
CA VAL A 102 2.34 -0.26 -13.84
C VAL A 102 2.38 0.06 -15.33
N CYS A 103 1.64 -0.70 -16.14
CA CYS A 103 1.45 -0.35 -17.54
C CYS A 103 0.35 0.70 -17.68
N ASN A 104 0.60 1.79 -18.38
CA ASN A 104 -0.42 2.83 -18.62
C ASN A 104 -1.50 2.40 -19.62
N LYS A 105 -1.23 1.39 -20.46
CA LYS A 105 -2.16 0.91 -21.48
C LYS A 105 -3.19 -0.10 -20.96
N CYS A 106 -2.75 -1.07 -20.15
CA CYS A 106 -3.64 -2.12 -19.64
C CYS A 106 -3.81 -2.07 -18.12
N HIS A 107 -3.17 -1.12 -17.43
CA HIS A 107 -3.18 -0.98 -15.97
C HIS A 107 -2.70 -2.22 -15.20
N ALA A 108 -2.07 -3.19 -15.88
CA ALA A 108 -1.47 -4.34 -15.25
C ALA A 108 -0.29 -3.89 -14.39
N ARG A 109 -0.20 -4.48 -13.21
CA ARG A 109 0.90 -4.27 -12.27
C ARG A 109 1.73 -5.52 -12.19
N PHE A 110 3.02 -5.36 -12.36
CA PHE A 110 3.94 -6.48 -12.45
C PHE A 110 5.31 -6.05 -11.93
N ASN A 111 6.11 -7.04 -11.57
CA ASN A 111 7.54 -6.83 -11.36
C ASN A 111 8.28 -7.48 -12.53
N ILE A 112 9.35 -6.84 -12.98
CA ILE A 112 10.29 -7.44 -13.92
C ILE A 112 11.46 -7.95 -13.07
N PRO A 113 11.72 -9.28 -13.01
CA PRO A 113 12.90 -9.79 -12.34
C PRO A 113 14.16 -9.18 -12.96
N LYS A 114 15.18 -8.85 -12.15
CA LYS A 114 16.46 -8.30 -12.64
C LYS A 114 17.19 -9.19 -13.67
N THR A 115 16.77 -10.45 -13.78
CA THR A 115 17.26 -11.43 -14.76
C THR A 115 16.61 -11.31 -16.14
N MET A 116 15.55 -10.51 -16.29
CA MET A 116 14.79 -10.31 -17.54
C MET A 116 14.98 -8.88 -18.06
N THR A 117 15.58 -8.74 -19.24
CA THR A 117 15.74 -7.49 -20.00
C THR A 117 14.51 -7.17 -20.84
N SER A 118 13.31 -7.34 -20.27
CA SER A 118 12.05 -7.08 -20.96
C SER A 118 11.43 -5.78 -20.45
N ASP A 119 11.69 -4.67 -21.13
CA ASP A 119 11.07 -3.36 -20.87
C ASP A 119 9.62 -3.25 -21.39
N LYS A 120 8.89 -4.38 -21.39
CA LYS A 120 7.55 -4.48 -21.95
C LYS A 120 6.59 -5.08 -20.95
N CYS A 121 5.34 -4.63 -21.02
CA CYS A 121 4.28 -5.15 -20.18
C CYS A 121 3.99 -6.62 -20.56
N PRO A 122 4.09 -7.58 -19.63
CA PRO A 122 3.86 -9.00 -19.93
C PRO A 122 2.41 -9.31 -20.32
N ALA A 123 1.46 -8.42 -20.00
CA ALA A 123 0.04 -8.61 -20.30
C ALA A 123 -0.38 -8.05 -21.67
N CYS A 124 0.23 -6.96 -22.14
CA CYS A 124 -0.20 -6.27 -23.37
C CYS A 124 0.93 -5.91 -24.34
N ASN A 125 2.17 -6.29 -24.02
CA ASN A 125 3.38 -6.02 -24.78
C ASN A 125 3.65 -4.52 -25.07
N SER A 126 3.04 -3.62 -24.28
CA SER A 126 3.25 -2.17 -24.37
C SER A 126 4.57 -1.77 -23.72
N ASN A 127 5.24 -0.77 -24.28
CA ASN A 127 6.44 -0.13 -23.71
C ASN A 127 6.08 1.01 -22.73
N ASP A 128 4.80 1.36 -22.61
CA ASP A 128 4.33 2.46 -21.75
C ASP A 128 4.13 1.96 -20.31
N ILE A 129 5.23 2.00 -19.55
CA ILE A 129 5.36 1.44 -18.20
C ILE A 129 5.92 2.51 -17.26
N GLU A 130 5.27 2.71 -16.12
CA GLU A 130 5.68 3.64 -15.06
C GLU A 130 6.16 2.85 -13.84
N SER A 131 7.30 3.26 -13.25
CA SER A 131 7.80 2.67 -12.00
C SER A 131 7.00 3.19 -10.80
N LEU A 132 6.54 2.25 -9.97
CA LEU A 132 5.89 2.55 -8.69
C LEU A 132 6.90 2.73 -7.56
N ASN A 133 8.22 2.53 -7.80
CA ASN A 133 9.27 2.56 -6.77
C ASN A 133 9.78 3.96 -6.38
N LYS A 134 8.97 5.02 -6.44
CA LYS A 134 9.41 6.38 -6.08
C LYS A 134 9.23 6.72 -4.59
#